data_AF-A0A5Y3W0A9-F1
#
_entry.id   AF-A0A5Y3W0A9-F1
#
_cell.length_a   1.000
_cell.length_b   1.000
_cell.length_c   1.000
_cell.angle_alpha   90.00
_cell.angle_beta   90.00
_cell.angle_gamma   90.00
#
_symmetry.space_group_name_H-M   'P 1'
#
loop_
_entity.id
_entity.type
_entity.pdbx_description
1 polymer ?
#
loop_
_entity_poly.entity_id
_entity_poly.type
_entity_poly.pdbx_seq_one_letter_code
_entity_poly.pdbx_strand_id
1 'polypeptide(L)' 'MMTNHIDLTASLDTQERNRLMRFTCGVQTAQHQANRALEFAREGNWLIALEFLDVTTRTINSLKRVAREVSPTANEEKQS' A
#
# COMPACT_ATOMS: atom_id res chain seq x y z
N MET A 1 -9.13 22.91 -17.75
CA MET A 1 -9.50 22.53 -16.37
C MET A 1 -8.21 22.21 -15.64
N MET A 2 -7.76 23.07 -14.72
CA MET A 2 -6.62 22.76 -13.85
C MET A 2 -7.14 21.83 -12.75
N THR A 3 -6.77 20.55 -12.83
CA THR A 3 -6.84 19.68 -11.66
C THR A 3 -5.84 20.23 -10.65
N ASN A 4 -6.33 20.95 -9.65
CA ASN A 4 -5.57 21.23 -8.43
C ASN A 4 -5.26 19.86 -7.82
N HIS A 5 -4.14 19.26 -8.22
CA HIS A 5 -3.58 18.10 -7.55
C HIS A 5 -3.09 18.65 -6.22
N ILE A 6 -4.00 18.75 -5.25
CA ILE A 6 -3.67 19.09 -3.87
C ILE A 6 -2.60 18.07 -3.49
N ASP A 7 -1.38 18.57 -3.31
CA ASP A 7 -0.29 17.74 -2.83
C ASP A 7 -0.60 17.47 -1.36
N LEU A 8 -1.40 16.42 -1.12
CA LEU A 8 -1.76 15.98 0.22
C LEU A 8 -0.52 15.80 1.09
N THR A 9 0.63 15.52 0.49
CA THR A 9 1.88 15.27 1.24
C THR A 9 2.45 16.54 1.89
N ALA A 10 2.14 17.73 1.35
CA ALA A 10 2.65 19.00 1.84
C ALA A 10 2.03 19.42 3.19
N SER A 11 0.81 18.98 3.48
CA SER A 11 0.09 19.27 4.73
C SER A 11 0.21 18.20 5.81
N LEU A 12 0.74 17.02 5.49
CA LEU A 12 0.86 15.90 6.44
C LEU A 12 2.11 16.04 7.30
N ASP A 13 2.00 15.63 8.56
CA ASP A 13 3.18 15.42 9.40
C ASP A 13 4.10 14.35 8.79
N THR A 14 5.35 14.29 9.26
CA THR A 14 6.33 13.35 8.69
C THR A 14 5.89 11.89 8.82
N GLN A 15 5.15 11.53 9.87
CA GLN A 15 4.70 10.16 10.08
C GLN A 15 3.54 9.78 9.16
N GLU A 16 2.55 10.66 9.01
CA GLU A 16 1.43 10.49 8.10
C GLU A 16 1.90 10.48 6.65
N ARG A 17 2.86 11.34 6.28
CA ARG A 17 3.49 11.30 4.96
C ARG A 17 4.20 9.98 4.71
N ASN A 18 4.99 9.50 5.67
CA ASN A 18 5.68 8.20 5.55
C ASN A 18 4.70 7.02 5.46
N ARG A 19 3.59 7.09 6.20
CA ARG A 19 2.53 6.09 6.15
C ARG A 19 1.82 6.10 4.80
N LEU A 20 1.47 7.28 4.29
CA LEU A 20 0.87 7.45 2.96
C LEU A 20 1.79 6.90 1.87
N MET A 21 3.08 7.27 1.89
CA MET A 21 4.08 6.78 0.94
C MET A 21 4.25 5.25 0.98
N ARG A 22 4.34 4.65 2.18
CA ARG A 22 4.41 3.18 2.32
C ARG A 22 3.15 2.51 1.79
N PHE A 23 1.99 3.09 2.06
CA PHE A 23 0.72 2.54 1.60
C PHE A 23 0.59 2.62 0.07
N THR A 24 0.86 3.78 -0.54
CA THR A 24 0.77 3.96 -2.00
C THR A 24 1.79 3.11 -2.75
N CYS A 25 3.03 3.06 -2.27
CA CYS A 25 4.07 2.19 -2.84
C CYS A 25 3.68 0.70 -2.76
N GLY A 26 3.12 0.26 -1.63
CA GLY A 26 2.64 -1.11 -1.48
C GLY A 26 1.45 -1.42 -2.41
N VAL A 27 0.55 -0.46 -2.67
CA VAL A 27 -0.54 -0.63 -3.65
C VAL A 27 0.01 -0.81 -5.06
N GLN A 28 0.98 0.02 -5.47
CA GLN A 28 1.64 -0.11 -6.77
C GLN A 28 2.35 -1.47 -6.92
N THR A 29 3.00 -1.92 -5.85
CA THR A 29 3.66 -3.23 -5.79
C THR A 29 2.66 -4.38 -5.96
N ALA A 30 1.54 -4.35 -5.23
CA ALA A 30 0.49 -5.35 -5.33
C ALA A 30 -0.15 -5.37 -6.73
N GLN A 31 -0.37 -4.20 -7.33
CA GLN A 31 -0.89 -4.09 -8.69
C GLN A 31 0.07 -4.73 -9.71
N HIS A 32 1.37 -4.44 -9.61
CA HIS A 32 2.37 -5.05 -10.47
C HIS A 32 2.40 -6.57 -10.35
N GLN A 33 2.36 -7.10 -9.11
CA GLN A 33 2.35 -8.55 -8.86
C GLN A 33 1.10 -9.23 -9.43
N ALA A 34 -0.08 -8.61 -9.27
CA ALA A 34 -1.33 -9.12 -9.85
C ALA A 34 -1.31 -9.10 -11.39
N ASN A 35 -0.73 -8.07 -12.01
CA ASN A 35 -0.56 -8.00 -13.46
C ASN A 35 0.36 -9.12 -13.97
N ARG A 36 1.48 -9.38 -13.28
CA ARG A 36 2.37 -10.51 -13.62
C ARG A 36 1.68 -11.86 -13.49
N ALA A 37 0.87 -12.05 -12.45
CA ALA A 37 0.06 -13.27 -12.31
C ALA A 37 -0.89 -13.46 -13.52
N LEU A 38 -1.54 -12.39 -13.97
CA LEU A 38 -2.43 -12.43 -15.15
C LEU A 38 -1.67 -12.77 -16.44
N GLU A 39 -0.47 -12.21 -16.63
CA GLU A 39 0.39 -12.52 -17.78
C GLU A 39 0.75 -14.02 -17.81
N PHE A 40 1.25 -14.57 -16.71
CA PHE A 40 1.57 -15.99 -16.63
C PHE A 40 0.33 -16.89 -16.78
N ALA A 41 -0.82 -16.51 -16.21
CA ALA A 41 -2.06 -17.26 -16.37
C ALA A 41 -2.50 -17.33 -17.84
N ARG A 42 -2.36 -16.23 -18.60
CA ARG A 42 -2.66 -16.17 -20.05
C ARG A 42 -1.74 -17.06 -20.88
N GLU A 43 -0.50 -17.23 -20.43
CA GLU A 43 0.49 -18.12 -21.06
C GLU A 43 0.31 -19.61 -20.65
N GLY A 44 -0.64 -19.92 -19.77
CA GLY A 44 -0.83 -21.29 -19.25
C GLY A 44 0.18 -21.69 -18.17
N ASN A 45 0.91 -20.73 -17.60
CA ASN A 45 1.88 -20.92 -16.53
C ASN A 45 1.22 -20.80 -15.14
N TRP A 46 0.23 -21.64 -14.87
CA TRP A 46 -0.67 -21.53 -13.70
C TRP A 46 0.05 -21.57 -12.35
N LEU A 47 1.05 -22.43 -12.19
CA LEU A 47 1.80 -22.56 -10.93
C LEU A 47 2.58 -21.28 -10.62
N ILE A 48 3.21 -20.68 -11.63
CA ILE A 48 3.93 -19.41 -11.49
C ILE A 48 2.93 -18.27 -11.21
N ALA A 49 1.78 -18.26 -11.88
CA ALA A 49 0.73 -17.29 -11.59
C ALA A 49 0.26 -17.35 -10.12
N LEU A 50 0.10 -18.55 -9.57
CA LEU A 50 -0.23 -18.75 -8.15
C LEU A 50 0.85 -18.22 -7.21
N GLU A 51 2.13 -18.44 -7.51
CA GLU A 51 3.23 -17.88 -6.72
C GLU A 51 3.16 -16.35 -6.65
N PHE A 52 2.86 -15.68 -7.77
CA PHE A 52 2.68 -14.22 -7.78
C PHE A 52 1.46 -13.77 -6.97
N LEU A 53 0.36 -14.53 -6.98
CA LEU A 53 -0.83 -14.24 -6.17
C LEU A 53 -0.56 -14.42 -4.66
N ASP A 54 0.24 -15.42 -4.29
CA ASP A 54 0.67 -15.62 -2.89
C ASP A 54 1.51 -14.44 -2.39
N VAL A 55 2.45 -13.97 -3.21
CA VAL A 55 3.24 -12.77 -2.89
C VAL A 55 2.34 -11.54 -2.81
N THR A 56 1.39 -11.38 -3.74
CA THR A 56 0.40 -10.28 -3.72
C THR A 56 -0.40 -10.26 -2.42
N THR A 57 -0.82 -11.43 -1.94
CA THR A 57 -1.54 -11.58 -0.67
C THR A 57 -0.71 -11.11 0.53
N ARG A 58 0.59 -11.42 0.55
CA ARG A 58 1.51 -10.92 1.59
C ARG A 58 1.63 -9.40 1.56
N THR A 59 1.76 -8.81 0.37
CA THR A 59 1.79 -7.34 0.18
C THR A 59 0.51 -6.70 0.71
N ILE A 60 -0.67 -7.25 0.38
CA ILE A 60 -1.96 -6.77 0.88
C ILE A 60 -2.05 -6.87 2.40
N ASN A 61 -1.53 -7.95 3.00
CA ASN A 61 -1.52 -8.07 4.46
C ASN A 61 -0.61 -7.04 5.13
N SER A 62 0.52 -6.68 4.52
CA SER A 62 1.36 -5.56 4.99
C SER A 62 0.62 -4.22 4.87
N LEU A 63 -0.10 -3.98 3.78
CA LEU A 63 -0.94 -2.77 3.61
C LEU A 63 -2.00 -2.65 4.71
N LYS A 64 -2.66 -3.76 5.08
CA LYS A 64 -3.61 -3.77 6.22
C LYS A 64 -2.96 -3.34 7.53
N ARG A 65 -1.68 -3.68 7.76
CA ARG A 65 -0.93 -3.25 8.95
C ARG A 65 -0.67 -1.75 8.89
N VAL A 66 -0.16 -1.24 7.77
CA VAL A 66 0.07 0.20 7.56
C VAL A 66 -1.23 0.99 7.73
N ALA A 67 -2.36 0.50 7.20
CA ALA A 67 -3.68 1.11 7.37
C ALA A 67 -4.21 1.10 8.82
N ARG A 68 -3.60 0.33 9.72
CA ARG A 68 -3.97 0.27 11.15
C ARG A 68 -2.97 0.96 12.07
N GLU A 69 -1.84 1.45 11.56
CA GLU A 69 -0.92 2.26 12.34
C GLU A 69 -1.65 3.51 12.85
N VAL A 70 -1.69 3.71 14.16
CA VAL A 70 -2.33 4.88 14.78
C VAL A 70 -1.29 5.99 14.90
N SER A 71 -1.68 7.25 14.64
CA SER A 71 -0.78 8.38 14.88
C SER A 71 -0.56 8.55 16.40
N PRO A 72 0.68 8.72 16.90
CA PRO A 72 1.00 8.80 18.33
C PRO A 72 0.30 9.95 19.05
N THR A 73 -0.18 10.96 18.31
CA THR A 73 -0.90 12.12 18.83
C THR A 73 -2.21 11.77 19.55
N ALA A 74 -2.74 10.56 19.42
CA ALA A 74 -3.89 10.12 20.20
C ALA A 74 -3.57 9.72 21.66
N ASN A 75 -2.29 9.63 22.04
CA ASN A 75 -1.87 9.13 23.35
C ASN A 75 -1.28 10.20 24.29
N GLU A 76 -1.13 11.45 23.85
CA GLU A 76 -0.57 12.53 24.68
C GLU A 76 -1.63 13.23 25.57
N GLU A 77 -2.93 13.08 25.29
CA GLU A 77 -4.00 13.69 26.13
C GLU A 77 -4.39 12.87 27.38
N LYS A 78 -3.64 11.83 27.76
CA LYS A 78 -3.96 11.01 28.94
C LYS A 78 -2.86 10.80 29.97
N GLN A 79 -1.80 11.62 29.96
CA GLN A 79 -0.85 11.63 31.07
C GLN A 79 -0.41 13.04 31.49
N SER A 80 -1.27 13.67 32.32
CA SER A 80 -0.96 14.50 33.51
C SER A 80 -1.79 15.78 33.57
#